data_AF-A0A2T7WP05-F1
#
_entry.id   AF-A0A2T7WP05-F1
#
_cell.length_a   1.000
_cell.length_b   1.000
_cell.length_c   1.000
_cell.angle_alpha   90.00
_cell.angle_beta   90.00
_cell.angle_gamma   90.00
#
_symmetry.space_group_name_H-M   'P 1'
#
loop_
_entity.id
_entity.type
_entity.pdbx_description
1 polymer ?
#
loop_
_entity_poly.entity_id
_entity_poly.type
_entity_poly.pdbx_seq_one_letter_code
_entity_poly.pdbx_strand_id
1 'polypeptide(L)' 'MSGVVTIRVSATDQVGVTGVTVWAGTNRLAVATQVTATEWRAAYDTRNVRNATYPITAKATDAAGNTATSTAVSLTIAN' A
#
# COMPACT_ATOMS: atom_id res chain seq x y z
N MET A 1 -9.73 -5.47 18.13
CA MET A 1 -10.61 -4.74 17.18
C MET A 1 -10.18 -5.15 15.77
N SER A 2 -10.90 -6.07 15.14
CA SER A 2 -10.53 -6.60 13.82
C SER A 2 -11.37 -5.91 12.74
N GLY A 3 -10.77 -4.97 12.01
CA GLY A 3 -11.48 -4.10 11.06
C GLY A 3 -10.66 -3.84 9.81
N VAL A 4 -11.33 -3.62 8.68
CA VAL A 4 -10.67 -3.28 7.40
C VAL A 4 -9.86 -2.01 7.61
N VAL A 5 -8.55 -2.08 7.35
CA VAL A 5 -7.65 -0.93 7.40
C VAL A 5 -7.61 -0.28 6.03
N THR A 6 -7.83 1.03 5.98
CA THR A 6 -7.63 1.82 4.76
C THR A 6 -6.22 2.40 4.77
N ILE A 7 -5.42 2.00 3.79
CA ILE A 7 -4.05 2.47 3.59
C ILE A 7 -4.09 3.57 2.52
N ARG A 8 -3.63 4.76 2.87
CA ARG A 8 -3.47 5.89 1.94
C ARG A 8 -2.02 5.96 1.49
N VAL A 9 -1.84 6.13 0.19
CA VAL A 9 -0.54 6.28 -0.44
C VAL A 9 -0.56 7.53 -1.30
N SER A 10 0.43 8.41 -1.10
CA SER A 10 0.69 9.53 -2.00
C SER A 10 1.81 9.14 -2.97
N ALA A 11 1.52 9.06 -4.26
CA ALA A 11 2.50 8.77 -5.29
C ALA A 11 2.37 9.78 -6.43
N THR A 12 3.48 10.41 -6.80
CA THR A 12 3.54 11.45 -7.83
C THR A 12 4.62 11.10 -8.83
N ASP A 13 4.33 11.23 -10.11
CA ASP A 13 5.30 11.10 -11.18
C ASP A 13 4.99 12.16 -12.26
N GLN A 14 6.01 12.72 -12.92
CA GLN A 14 5.85 13.71 -13.98
C GLN A 14 5.13 13.14 -15.21
N VAL A 15 5.28 11.84 -15.47
CA VAL A 15 4.66 11.09 -16.59
C VAL A 15 3.41 10.34 -16.12
N GLY A 16 3.31 10.06 -14.82
CA GLY A 16 2.13 9.51 -14.18
C GLY A 16 2.35 8.08 -13.66
N VAL A 17 1.81 7.83 -12.46
CA VAL A 17 1.81 6.51 -11.84
C VAL A 17 0.65 5.70 -12.41
N THR A 18 0.92 4.50 -12.92
CA THR A 18 -0.10 3.62 -13.52
C THR A 18 -0.60 2.56 -12.55
N GLY A 19 0.15 2.29 -11.48
CA GLY A 19 -0.30 1.39 -10.43
C GLY A 19 0.47 1.56 -9.14
N VAL A 20 -0.22 1.31 -8.02
CA VAL A 20 0.39 1.26 -6.69
C VAL A 20 0.01 -0.06 -6.03
N THR A 21 1.00 -0.81 -5.57
CA THR A 21 0.79 -2.04 -4.80
C THR A 21 1.33 -1.87 -3.39
N VAL A 22 0.54 -2.26 -2.40
CA VAL A 22 0.91 -2.22 -0.99
C VAL A 22 1.43 -3.59 -0.55
N TRP A 23 2.54 -3.59 0.18
CA TRP A 23 3.27 -4.77 0.62
C TRP A 23 3.50 -4.71 2.13
N ALA A 24 3.57 -5.88 2.77
CA ALA A 24 4.07 -6.09 4.12
C ALA A 24 5.30 -6.99 4.06
N GLY A 25 6.49 -6.40 4.06
CA GLY A 25 7.71 -7.14 3.74
C GLY A 25 7.65 -7.77 2.35
N THR A 26 7.64 -9.10 2.26
CA THR A 26 7.51 -9.85 1.00
C THR A 26 6.07 -10.21 0.62
N ASN A 27 5.11 -9.96 1.51
CA ASN A 27 3.71 -10.31 1.27
C ASN A 27 2.97 -9.15 0.61
N ARG A 28 2.35 -9.40 -0.54
CA ARG A 28 1.47 -8.44 -1.19
C ARG A 28 0.15 -8.35 -0.41
N LEU A 29 -0.19 -7.15 0.07
CA LEU A 29 -1.42 -6.93 0.83
C LEU A 29 -2.59 -6.59 -0.08
N ALA A 30 -2.41 -5.58 -0.93
CA ALA A 30 -3.48 -5.03 -1.74
C ALA A 30 -2.91 -4.23 -2.92
N VAL A 31 -3.72 -4.08 -3.97
CA VAL A 31 -3.49 -3.06 -5.01
C VAL A 31 -4.27 -1.83 -4.60
N ALA A 32 -3.61 -0.68 -4.57
CA ALA A 32 -4.29 0.57 -4.32
C ALA A 32 -4.98 1.05 -5.60
N THR A 33 -6.16 1.60 -5.44
CA THR A 33 -6.91 2.25 -6.52
C THR A 33 -6.59 3.74 -6.51
N GLN A 34 -6.43 4.31 -7.69
CA GLN A 34 -6.23 5.75 -7.86
C GLN A 34 -7.51 6.48 -7.43
N VAL A 35 -7.38 7.41 -6.49
CA VAL A 35 -8.47 8.28 -6.03
C VAL A 35 -8.34 9.67 -6.63
N THR A 36 -7.11 10.18 -6.72
CA THR A 36 -6.78 11.40 -7.43
C THR A 36 -5.50 11.18 -8.25
N ALA A 37 -5.04 12.19 -9.00
CA ALA A 37 -3.77 12.10 -9.72
C ALA A 37 -2.59 11.68 -8.83
N THR A 38 -2.64 11.99 -7.53
CA THR A 38 -1.54 11.77 -6.58
C THR A 38 -1.92 10.90 -5.37
N GLU A 39 -3.22 10.72 -5.08
CA GLU A 39 -3.71 9.93 -3.97
C GLU A 39 -4.19 8.55 -4.43
N TRP A 40 -3.72 7.51 -3.76
CA TRP A 40 -4.08 6.12 -3.96
C TRP A 40 -4.58 5.52 -2.64
N ARG A 41 -5.58 4.65 -2.70
CA ARG A 41 -6.14 3.99 -1.52
C ARG A 41 -6.24 2.50 -1.70
N ALA A 42 -5.80 1.76 -0.68
CA ALA A 42 -5.97 0.32 -0.59
C ALA A 42 -6.78 -0.02 0.66
N ALA A 43 -7.72 -0.95 0.52
CA ALA A 43 -8.42 -1.54 1.65
C ALA A 43 -7.83 -2.93 1.92
N TYR A 44 -7.44 -3.20 3.16
CA TYR A 44 -6.89 -4.48 3.57
C TYR A 44 -7.63 -5.02 4.80
N ASP A 45 -8.07 -6.27 4.70
CA ASP A 45 -8.82 -6.95 5.75
C ASP A 45 -7.85 -7.68 6.70
N THR A 46 -7.73 -7.16 7.92
CA THR A 46 -6.80 -7.69 8.93
C THR A 46 -7.43 -8.77 9.82
N ARG A 47 -8.70 -9.15 9.61
CA ARG A 47 -9.43 -10.08 10.49
C ARG A 47 -8.78 -11.45 10.61
N ASN A 48 -8.17 -11.94 9.52
CA ASN A 48 -7.48 -13.24 9.49
C ASN A 48 -5.95 -13.10 9.56
N VAL A 49 -5.45 -11.90 9.83
CA VAL A 49 -4.02 -11.62 9.90
C VAL A 49 -3.55 -11.78 11.33
N ARG A 50 -2.41 -12.46 11.51
CA ARG A 50 -1.83 -12.69 12.83
C ARG A 50 -1.47 -11.37 13.50
N ASN A 51 -1.71 -11.28 14.81
CA ASN A 51 -1.29 -10.12 15.60
C ASN A 51 0.23 -10.00 15.56
N ALA A 52 0.73 -8.92 14.97
CA ALA A 52 2.15 -8.59 14.81
C ALA A 52 2.31 -7.15 14.29
N THR A 53 3.55 -6.66 14.31
CA THR A 53 3.93 -5.43 13.60
C THR A 53 4.45 -5.79 12.22
N TYR A 54 3.83 -5.22 11.19
CA TYR A 54 4.17 -5.43 9.79
C TYR A 54 4.79 -4.16 9.19
N PRO A 55 5.94 -4.24 8.51
CA PRO A 55 6.49 -3.13 7.77
C PRO A 55 5.75 -2.96 6.44
N ILE A 56 4.94 -1.91 6.35
CA ILE A 56 4.14 -1.59 5.16
C ILE A 56 4.93 -0.72 4.20
N THR A 57 5.04 -1.14 2.95
CA THR A 57 5.65 -0.35 1.87
C THR A 57 4.67 -0.22 0.71
N ALA A 58 4.73 0.90 0.01
CA ALA A 58 4.00 1.11 -1.22
C ALA A 58 4.97 1.11 -2.39
N LYS A 59 4.69 0.28 -3.39
CA LYS A 59 5.44 0.22 -4.65
C LYS A 59 4.60 0.85 -5.76
N ALA A 60 5.02 2.03 -6.22
CA ALA A 60 4.46 2.69 -7.37
C ALA A 60 5.15 2.20 -8.65
N THR A 61 4.39 2.06 -9.72
CA THR A 61 4.85 1.67 -11.06
C THR A 61 4.35 2.70 -12.07
N ASP A 62 5.21 3.14 -12.99
CA ASP A 62 4.85 4.06 -14.08
C ASP A 62 4.43 3.30 -15.36
N ALA A 63 4.09 4.04 -16.43
CA ALA A 63 3.70 3.45 -17.71
C ALA A 63 4.87 2.78 -18.46
N ALA A 64 6.11 3.17 -18.15
CA ALA A 64 7.33 2.59 -18.73
C ALA A 64 7.81 1.34 -17.97
N GLY A 65 7.17 1.00 -16.84
CA GLY A 65 7.53 -0.14 -16.00
C GLY A 65 8.58 0.18 -14.93
N ASN A 66 9.00 1.45 -14.76
CA ASN A 66 9.86 1.83 -13.65
C ASN A 66 9.06 1.74 -12.35
N THR A 67 9.77 1.37 -11.27
CA THR A 67 9.13 1.21 -9.96
C THR A 67 9.86 1.97 -8.87
N ALA A 68 9.10 2.65 -8.02
CA ALA A 68 9.61 3.31 -6.82
C ALA A 68 8.94 2.71 -5.58
N THR A 69 9.71 2.49 -4.52
CA THR A 69 9.20 1.95 -3.25
C THR A 69 9.29 3.02 -2.17
N SER A 70 8.21 3.20 -1.41
CA SER A 70 8.17 4.14 -0.28
C SER A 70 9.03 3.66 0.88
N THR A 71 9.35 4.57 1.79
CA THR A 71 9.83 4.19 3.13
C THR A 71 8.80 3.28 3.82
N ALA A 72 9.30 2.35 4.64
CA ALA A 72 8.44 1.44 5.39
C ALA A 72 7.72 2.16 6.53
N VAL A 73 6.43 1.89 6.69
CA VAL A 73 5.59 2.36 7.80
C VAL A 73 5.15 1.16 8.64
N SER A 74 5.35 1.22 9.95
CA SER A 74 4.97 0.12 10.84
C SER A 74 3.45 0.09 11.09
N LEU A 75 2.81 -1.01 10.72
CA LEU A 75 1.41 -1.29 11.05
C LEU A 75 1.34 -2.38 12.12
N THR A 76 0.86 -2.04 13.31
CA THR A 76 0.62 -3.02 14.38
C THR A 76 -0.82 -3.53 14.31
N ILE A 77 -0.98 -4.83 14.13
CA ILE A 77 -2.28 -5.52 14.13
C ILE A 77 -2.46 -6.19 15.49
N ALA A 78 -3.56 -5.85 16.17
CA ALA A 78 -3.98 -6.42 17.44
C ALA A 78 -5.50 -6.68 17.40
N ASN A 79 -5.87 -7.86 16.89
CA ASN A 79 -7.25 -8.34 16.84
C ASN A 79 -7.77 -8.65 18.24
#